data_AF-A0A7C5SA42-F1
#
_entry.id   AF-A0A7C5SA42-F1
#
_cell.length_a   1.000
_cell.length_b   1.000
_cell.length_c   1.000
_cell.angle_alpha   90.00
_cell.angle_beta   90.00
_cell.angle_gamma   90.00
#
_symmetry.space_group_name_H-M   'P 1'
#
loop_
_entity.id
_entity.type
_entity.pdbx_description
1 polymer ?
#
loop_
_entity_poly.entity_id
_entity_poly.type
_entity_poly.pdbx_seq_one_letter_code
_entity_poly.pdbx_strand_id
1 'polypeptide(L)'
;MRITSLNNIIRIKELKREEISVQVRNIQKLIEEHERKILELEDEFIKNLEEFNKKRFGSAFTAEALRMHHNYVEHITRKMNEHKRVLMERVRELKETLSRLEEAHKEEKLVKKLLTRQNEKAIKEERLREQKQLDDISIKRYLR
;
A
#
# COMPACT_ATOMS: atom_id res chain seq x y z
N MET A 1 18.34 27.23 4.15
CA MET A 1 18.36 26.13 3.16
C MET A 1 18.23 26.70 1.77
N ARG A 2 18.98 26.20 0.77
CA ARG A 2 18.82 26.64 -0.63
C ARG A 2 17.59 25.95 -1.25
N ILE A 3 16.89 26.62 -2.16
CA ILE A 3 15.67 26.09 -2.84
C ILE A 3 15.96 24.74 -3.51
N THR A 4 17.16 24.57 -4.06
CA THR A 4 17.67 23.32 -4.63
C THR A 4 17.73 22.17 -3.61
N SER A 5 18.05 22.46 -2.34
CA SER A 5 18.08 21.45 -1.27
C SER A 5 16.67 20.95 -0.92
N LEU A 6 15.66 21.83 -0.89
CA LEU A 6 14.27 21.42 -0.63
C LEU A 6 13.68 20.61 -1.80
N ASN A 7 13.99 20.98 -3.04
CA ASN A 7 13.57 20.21 -4.22
C ASN A 7 14.12 18.78 -4.19
N ASN A 8 15.39 18.61 -3.79
CA ASN A 8 15.98 17.29 -3.63
C ASN A 8 15.29 16.48 -2.52
N ILE A 9 14.94 17.12 -1.40
CA ILE A 9 14.20 16.46 -0.31
C ILE A 9 12.80 16.04 -0.78
N ILE A 10 12.09 16.88 -1.53
CA ILE A 10 10.78 16.52 -2.10
C ILE A 10 10.92 15.28 -2.99
N ARG A 11 11.89 15.26 -3.89
CA ARG A 11 12.13 14.12 -4.77
C ARG A 11 12.39 12.82 -3.98
N ILE A 12 13.19 12.88 -2.93
CA ILE A 12 13.44 11.73 -2.05
C ILE A 12 12.15 11.26 -1.37
N LYS A 13 11.31 12.19 -0.91
CA LYS A 13 10.02 11.86 -0.27
C LYS A 13 9.03 11.25 -1.26
N GLU A 14 8.99 11.75 -2.49
CA GLU A 14 8.17 11.19 -3.58
C GLU A 14 8.60 9.76 -3.91
N LEU A 15 9.90 9.51 -4.08
CA LEU A 15 10.44 8.17 -4.32
C LEU A 15 10.10 7.21 -3.17
N LYS A 16 10.25 7.64 -1.91
CA LYS A 16 9.90 6.81 -0.75
C LYS A 16 8.41 6.47 -0.72
N ARG A 17 7.53 7.41 -1.06
CA ARG A 17 6.09 7.16 -1.15
C ARG A 17 5.78 6.15 -2.26
N GLU A 18 6.41 6.31 -3.42
CA GLU A 18 6.25 5.38 -4.55
C GLU A 18 6.71 3.96 -4.19
N GLU A 19 7.84 3.83 -3.51
CA GLU A 19 8.35 2.55 -3.02
C GLU A 19 7.34 1.87 -2.09
N ILE A 20 6.80 2.59 -1.11
CA ILE A 20 5.78 2.06 -0.18
C ILE A 20 4.50 1.69 -0.96
N SER A 21 4.10 2.49 -1.95
CA SER A 21 2.94 2.19 -2.80
C SER A 21 3.13 0.91 -3.63
N VAL A 22 4.34 0.64 -4.11
CA VAL A 22 4.67 -0.65 -4.74
C VAL A 22 4.53 -1.79 -3.73
N GLN A 23 5.03 -1.63 -2.51
CA GLN A 23 4.89 -2.64 -1.45
C GLN A 23 3.42 -2.94 -1.12
N VAL A 24 2.57 -1.91 -0.99
CA VAL A 24 1.11 -2.06 -0.80
C VAL A 24 0.50 -2.91 -1.91
N ARG A 25 0.79 -2.59 -3.18
CA ARG A 25 0.27 -3.35 -4.32
C ARG A 25 0.73 -4.81 -4.32
N ASN A 26 1.98 -5.07 -3.93
CA ASN A 26 2.50 -6.43 -3.85
C ASN A 26 1.80 -7.23 -2.76
N ILE A 27 1.58 -6.65 -1.58
CA ILE A 27 0.84 -7.31 -0.49
C ILE A 27 -0.61 -7.59 -0.90
N GLN A 28 -1.28 -6.63 -1.56
CA GLN A 28 -2.64 -6.82 -2.08
C GLN A 28 -2.73 -8.00 -3.06
N LYS A 29 -1.78 -8.11 -4.00
CA LYS A 29 -1.72 -9.25 -4.92
C LYS A 29 -1.59 -10.59 -4.19
N LEU A 30 -0.75 -10.64 -3.16
CA LEU A 30 -0.60 -11.86 -2.35
C LEU A 30 -1.89 -12.20 -1.60
N ILE A 31 -2.59 -11.21 -1.05
CA ILE A 31 -3.89 -11.40 -0.41
C ILE A 31 -4.88 -12.00 -1.41
N GLU A 32 -5.02 -11.40 -2.58
CA GLU A 32 -5.92 -11.90 -3.65
C GLU A 32 -5.58 -13.32 -4.09
N GLU A 33 -4.28 -13.67 -4.15
CA GLU A 33 -3.83 -15.03 -4.47
C GLU A 33 -4.26 -16.03 -3.39
N HIS A 34 -4.07 -15.67 -2.11
CA HIS A 34 -4.46 -16.54 -0.99
C HIS A 34 -5.98 -16.68 -0.87
N GLU A 35 -6.75 -15.62 -1.11
CA GLU A 35 -8.22 -15.66 -1.15
C GLU A 35 -8.70 -16.61 -2.26
N ARG A 36 -8.10 -16.50 -3.46
CA ARG A 36 -8.42 -17.39 -4.57
C ARG A 36 -8.13 -18.85 -4.25
N LYS A 37 -6.98 -19.15 -3.63
CA LYS A 37 -6.65 -20.52 -3.22
C LYS A 37 -7.63 -21.07 -2.18
N ILE A 38 -8.12 -20.23 -1.26
CA ILE A 38 -9.15 -20.65 -0.31
C ILE A 38 -10.45 -21.00 -1.04
N LEU A 39 -10.89 -20.16 -1.98
CA LEU A 39 -12.08 -20.44 -2.79
C LEU A 39 -11.93 -21.72 -3.62
N GLU A 40 -10.77 -21.94 -4.25
CA GLU A 40 -10.47 -23.17 -4.99
C GLU A 40 -10.55 -24.42 -4.09
N LEU A 41 -10.01 -24.34 -2.87
CA LEU A 41 -10.10 -25.43 -1.88
C LEU A 41 -11.53 -25.66 -1.40
N GLU A 42 -12.34 -24.61 -1.24
CA GLU A 42 -13.75 -24.70 -0.88
C GLU A 42 -14.55 -25.36 -2.00
N ASP A 43 -14.31 -25.00 -3.26
CA ASP A 43 -14.92 -25.62 -4.42
C ASP A 43 -14.52 -27.10 -4.56
N GLU A 44 -13.23 -27.43 -4.34
CA GLU A 44 -12.73 -28.80 -4.32
C GLU A 44 -13.40 -29.62 -3.22
N PHE A 45 -13.54 -29.05 -2.03
CA PHE A 45 -14.22 -29.66 -0.91
C PHE A 45 -15.69 -29.98 -1.22
N ILE A 46 -16.43 -29.01 -1.76
CA ILE A 46 -17.85 -29.17 -2.11
C ILE A 46 -18.00 -30.28 -3.16
N LYS A 47 -17.20 -30.27 -4.24
CA LYS A 47 -17.24 -31.30 -5.28
C LYS A 47 -16.97 -32.69 -4.72
N ASN A 48 -15.94 -32.83 -3.87
CA ASN A 48 -15.61 -34.12 -3.26
C ASN A 48 -16.73 -34.60 -2.31
N LEU A 49 -17.35 -33.68 -1.57
CA LEU A 49 -18.47 -34.00 -0.69
C LEU A 49 -19.70 -34.47 -1.47
N GLU A 50 -20.00 -33.86 -2.62
CA GLU A 50 -21.04 -34.34 -3.53
C GLU A 50 -20.73 -35.74 -4.09
N GLU A 51 -19.50 -35.98 -4.53
CA GLU A 51 -19.07 -37.30 -5.01
C GLU A 51 -19.15 -38.36 -3.92
N PHE A 52 -18.71 -38.03 -2.71
CA PHE A 52 -18.78 -38.91 -1.55
C PHE A 52 -20.23 -39.26 -1.22
N ASN A 53 -21.12 -38.26 -1.19
CA ASN A 53 -22.55 -38.49 -0.96
C ASN A 53 -23.17 -39.38 -2.05
N LYS A 54 -22.86 -39.16 -3.33
CA LYS A 54 -23.32 -40.03 -4.43
C LYS A 54 -22.87 -41.47 -4.23
N LYS A 55 -21.61 -41.70 -3.82
CA LYS A 55 -21.05 -43.04 -3.54
C LYS A 55 -21.66 -43.67 -2.29
N ARG A 56 -22.02 -42.88 -1.28
CA ARG A 56 -22.65 -43.34 -0.04
C ARG A 56 -24.06 -43.91 -0.24
N PHE A 57 -24.84 -43.35 -1.15
CA PHE A 57 -26.16 -43.88 -1.52
C PHE A 57 -26.09 -45.02 -2.56
N GLY A 58 -24.90 -45.31 -3.10
CA GLY A 58 -24.64 -46.49 -3.93
C GLY A 58 -24.27 -47.72 -3.09
N SER A 59 -24.45 -48.91 -3.64
CA SER A 59 -24.24 -50.21 -2.99
C SER A 59 -22.78 -50.57 -2.63
N ALA A 60 -21.84 -49.61 -2.69
CA ALA A 60 -20.40 -49.84 -2.53
C ALA A 60 -19.74 -48.95 -1.44
N PHE A 61 -20.45 -48.66 -0.35
CA PHE A 61 -19.90 -47.89 0.77
C PHE A 61 -19.07 -48.78 1.72
N THR A 62 -17.74 -48.71 1.63
CA THR A 62 -16.81 -49.48 2.47
C THR A 62 -16.22 -48.65 3.61
N ALA A 63 -15.79 -49.31 4.69
CA ALA A 63 -15.08 -48.65 5.79
C ALA A 63 -13.77 -47.95 5.33
N GLU A 64 -13.14 -48.49 4.28
CA GLU A 64 -11.96 -47.90 3.65
C GLU A 64 -12.29 -46.59 2.92
N ALA A 65 -13.42 -46.53 2.20
CA ALA A 65 -13.91 -45.30 1.57
C ALA A 65 -14.18 -44.18 2.60
N LEU A 66 -14.75 -44.54 3.76
CA LEU A 66 -14.96 -43.60 4.86
C LEU A 66 -13.63 -43.09 5.43
N ARG A 67 -12.65 -43.98 5.65
CA ARG A 67 -11.31 -43.60 6.13
C ARG A 67 -10.59 -42.67 5.14
N MET A 68 -10.65 -42.97 3.85
CA MET A 68 -10.07 -42.12 2.80
C MET A 68 -10.70 -40.73 2.78
N HIS A 69 -12.03 -40.65 2.88
CA HIS A 69 -12.73 -39.37 2.91
C HIS A 69 -12.38 -38.56 4.18
N HIS A 70 -12.32 -39.21 5.35
CA HIS A 70 -11.86 -38.54 6.57
C HIS A 70 -10.46 -37.93 6.42
N ASN A 71 -9.50 -38.71 5.90
CA ASN A 71 -8.14 -38.22 5.68
C ASN A 71 -8.09 -37.04 4.69
N TYR A 72 -8.92 -37.08 3.63
CA TYR A 72 -9.06 -35.98 2.69
C TYR A 72 -9.61 -34.71 3.35
N VAL A 73 -10.69 -34.83 4.14
CA VAL A 73 -11.30 -33.70 4.85
C VAL A 73 -10.29 -33.07 5.81
N GLU A 74 -9.55 -33.89 6.54
CA GLU A 74 -8.51 -33.41 7.45
C GLU A 74 -7.41 -32.64 6.69
N HIS A 75 -6.97 -33.18 5.55
CA HIS A 75 -5.95 -32.56 4.70
C HIS A 75 -6.40 -31.20 4.15
N ILE A 76 -7.60 -31.11 3.58
CA ILE A 76 -8.14 -29.85 3.06
C ILE A 76 -8.32 -28.84 4.19
N THR A 77 -8.85 -29.28 5.33
CA THR A 77 -9.04 -28.39 6.49
C THR A 77 -7.70 -27.79 6.94
N ARG A 78 -6.64 -28.60 7.01
CA ARG A 78 -5.28 -28.12 7.35
C ARG A 78 -4.78 -27.10 6.32
N LYS A 79 -4.90 -27.38 5.02
CA LYS A 79 -4.50 -26.44 3.95
C LYS A 79 -5.29 -25.13 4.00
N MET A 80 -6.61 -25.18 4.15
CA MET A 80 -7.45 -23.99 4.29
C MET A 80 -7.03 -23.15 5.50
N ASN A 81 -6.77 -23.78 6.64
CA ASN A 81 -6.31 -23.09 7.84
C ASN A 81 -4.94 -22.43 7.65
N GLU A 82 -4.03 -23.08 6.91
CA GLU A 82 -2.74 -22.49 6.55
C GLU A 82 -2.92 -21.23 5.69
N HIS A 83 -3.71 -21.30 4.63
CA HIS A 83 -3.97 -20.13 3.79
C HIS A 83 -4.67 -19.00 4.56
N LYS A 84 -5.62 -19.33 5.45
CA LYS A 84 -6.29 -18.35 6.33
C LYS A 84 -5.31 -17.68 7.28
N ARG A 85 -4.37 -18.43 7.87
CA ARG A 85 -3.33 -17.87 8.73
C ARG A 85 -2.44 -16.90 7.95
N VAL A 86 -1.96 -17.29 6.78
CA VAL A 86 -1.14 -16.41 5.92
C VAL A 86 -1.93 -15.17 5.52
N LEU A 87 -3.21 -15.31 5.17
CA LEU A 87 -4.09 -14.17 4.85
C LEU A 87 -4.15 -13.17 6.01
N MET A 88 -4.37 -13.66 7.24
CA MET A 88 -4.42 -12.79 8.43
C MET A 88 -3.11 -12.04 8.65
N GLU A 89 -1.97 -12.70 8.45
CA GLU A 89 -0.65 -12.07 8.54
C GLU A 89 -0.46 -10.99 7.46
N ARG A 90 -0.82 -11.28 6.21
CA ARG A 90 -0.71 -10.32 5.10
C ARG A 90 -1.67 -9.14 5.25
N VAL A 91 -2.87 -9.35 5.77
CA VAL A 91 -3.81 -8.26 6.09
C VAL A 91 -3.24 -7.36 7.19
N ARG A 92 -2.57 -7.92 8.20
CA ARG A 92 -1.89 -7.11 9.23
C ARG A 92 -0.75 -6.29 8.62
N GLU A 93 0.10 -6.94 7.83
CA GLU A 93 1.20 -6.28 7.11
C GLU A 93 0.70 -5.17 6.18
N LEU A 94 -0.43 -5.38 5.49
CA LEU A 94 -1.07 -4.38 4.64
C LEU A 94 -1.48 -3.15 5.46
N LYS A 95 -2.11 -3.34 6.62
CA LYS A 95 -2.52 -2.23 7.50
C LYS A 95 -1.32 -1.41 7.97
N GLU A 96 -0.25 -2.06 8.41
CA GLU A 96 0.98 -1.38 8.83
C GLU A 96 1.63 -0.63 7.66
N THR A 97 1.62 -1.21 6.46
CA THR A 97 2.19 -0.59 5.26
C THR A 97 1.36 0.59 4.77
N LEU A 98 0.03 0.52 4.86
CA LEU A 98 -0.86 1.64 4.58
C LEU A 98 -0.64 2.80 5.56
N SER A 99 -0.46 2.51 6.85
CA SER A 99 -0.12 3.52 7.84
C SER A 99 1.20 4.24 7.50
N ARG A 100 2.24 3.48 7.11
CA ARG A 100 3.50 4.06 6.63
C ARG A 100 3.33 4.91 5.37
N LEU A 101 2.44 4.50 4.46
CA LEU A 101 2.14 5.27 3.25
C LEU A 101 1.47 6.61 3.57
N GLU A 102 0.53 6.62 4.52
CA GLU A 102 -0.11 7.85 5.00
C GLU A 102 0.90 8.80 5.63
N GLU A 103 1.81 8.29 6.46
CA GLU A 103 2.89 9.08 7.06
C GLU A 103 3.79 9.68 5.99
N ALA A 104 4.23 8.88 5.01
CA ALA A 104 5.05 9.35 3.91
C ALA A 104 4.34 10.47 3.11
N HIS A 105 3.03 10.33 2.89
CA HIS A 105 2.22 11.36 2.23
C HIS A 105 2.12 12.66 3.05
N LYS A 106 1.93 12.55 4.37
CA LYS A 106 1.91 13.71 5.28
C LYS A 106 3.25 14.44 5.29
N GLU A 107 4.35 13.70 5.35
CA GLU A 107 5.71 14.26 5.31
C GLU A 107 5.99 14.99 3.99
N GLU A 108 5.67 14.37 2.86
CA GLU A 108 5.83 14.99 1.53
C GLU A 108 5.05 16.30 1.44
N LYS A 109 3.79 16.29 1.88
CA LYS A 109 2.92 17.48 1.89
C LYS A 109 3.50 18.60 2.75
N LEU A 110 4.09 18.27 3.91
CA LEU A 110 4.75 19.24 4.77
C LEU A 110 5.94 19.89 4.07
N VAL A 111 6.81 19.10 3.44
CA VAL A 111 7.98 19.63 2.72
C VAL A 111 7.55 20.50 1.54
N LYS A 112 6.53 20.08 0.77
CA LYS A 112 5.96 20.91 -0.31
C LYS A 112 5.46 22.25 0.22
N LYS A 113 4.76 22.28 1.36
CA LYS A 113 4.30 23.52 2.00
C LYS A 113 5.46 24.42 2.45
N LEU A 114 6.55 23.84 2.95
CA LEU A 114 7.75 24.59 3.32
C LEU A 114 8.41 25.23 2.10
N LEU A 115 8.50 24.50 0.98
CA LEU A 115 9.01 25.04 -0.28
C LEU A 115 8.16 26.22 -0.77
N THR A 116 6.83 26.09 -0.78
CA THR A 116 5.92 27.18 -1.17
C THR A 116 6.17 28.44 -0.34
N ARG A 117 6.23 28.29 0.99
CA ARG A 117 6.52 29.42 1.91
C ARG A 117 7.88 30.04 1.66
N GLN A 118 8.90 29.23 1.36
CA GLN A 118 10.22 29.74 1.05
C GLN A 118 10.22 30.55 -0.25
N ASN A 119 9.52 30.08 -1.28
CA ASN A 119 9.38 30.79 -2.55
C ASN A 119 8.63 32.12 -2.38
N GLU A 120 7.53 32.13 -1.63
CA GLU A 120 6.79 33.36 -1.30
C GLU A 120 7.68 34.38 -0.58
N LYS A 121 8.50 33.91 0.37
CA LYS A 121 9.44 34.77 1.09
C LYS A 121 10.51 35.33 0.15
N ALA A 122 11.07 34.50 -0.75
CA ALA A 122 12.08 34.93 -1.72
C ALA A 122 11.52 36.00 -2.67
N ILE A 123 10.31 35.78 -3.21
CA ILE A 123 9.61 36.76 -4.08
C ILE A 123 9.36 38.07 -3.34
N LYS A 124 8.94 38.00 -2.07
CA LYS A 124 8.71 39.21 -1.25
C LYS A 124 10.01 39.99 -1.02
N GLU A 125 11.11 39.30 -0.71
CA GLU A 125 12.43 39.92 -0.51
C GLU A 125 13.01 40.52 -1.80
N GLU A 126 12.73 39.90 -2.94
CA GLU A 126 13.10 40.45 -4.26
C GLU A 126 12.33 41.72 -4.56
N ARG A 127 10.99 41.71 -4.44
CA ARG A 127 10.15 42.92 -4.61
C ARG A 127 10.57 44.07 -3.70
N LEU A 128 10.88 43.78 -2.43
CA LEU A 128 11.36 44.80 -1.49
C LEU A 128 12.72 45.38 -1.90
N ARG A 129 13.60 44.57 -2.50
CA ARG A 129 14.90 45.05 -3.02
C ARG A 129 14.71 45.91 -4.27
N GLU A 130 13.88 45.47 -5.20
CA GLU A 130 13.53 46.24 -6.40
C GLU A 130 12.92 47.59 -6.05
N GLN A 131 11.96 47.61 -5.12
CA GLN A 131 11.31 48.85 -4.67
C GLN A 131 12.32 49.83 -4.08
N LYS A 132 13.21 49.36 -3.18
CA LYS A 132 14.27 50.20 -2.61
C LYS A 132 15.19 50.77 -3.69
N GLN A 133 15.56 49.98 -4.69
CA GLN A 133 16.40 50.45 -5.79
C GLN A 133 15.69 51.53 -6.62
N LEU A 134 14.39 51.38 -6.89
CA LEU A 134 13.60 52.37 -7.60
C LEU A 134 13.44 53.67 -6.80
N ASP A 135 13.22 53.57 -5.49
CA ASP A 135 13.15 54.72 -4.59
C ASP A 135 14.48 55.48 -4.57
N ASP A 136 15.61 54.76 -4.43
CA ASP A 136 16.96 55.35 -4.48
C ASP A 136 17.24 56.07 -5.80
N ILE A 137 16.84 55.48 -6.94
CA ILE A 137 16.98 56.10 -8.27
C ILE A 137 16.13 57.37 -8.36
N SER A 138 14.90 57.33 -7.84
CA SER A 138 13.97 58.45 -7.87
C SER A 138 14.48 59.63 -7.03
N ILE A 139 14.99 59.36 -5.82
CA ILE A 139 15.61 60.37 -4.95
C ILE A 139 16.83 61.00 -5.63
N LYS A 140 17.71 60.20 -6.23
CA LYS A 140 18.89 60.71 -6.95
C LYS A 140 18.54 61.58 -8.16
N ARG A 141 17.42 61.30 -8.83
CA ARG A 141 16.92 62.12 -9.95
C ARG A 141 16.31 63.44 -9.47
N TYR A 142 15.64 63.44 -8.33
CA TYR A 142 15.03 64.64 -7.75
C TYR A 142 16.08 65.63 -7.21
N LEU A 143 17.20 65.13 -6.69
CA LEU A 143 18.30 65.95 -6.14
C LEU A 143 19.27 66.50 -7.20
N ARG A 144 19.07 66.18 -8.49
CA ARG A 144 19.81 66.76 -9.62
C ARG A 144 18.98 67.82 -10.29
#